data_AF-A0A1Q3U6M2-F1
#
_entry.id   AF-A0A1Q3U6M2-F1
#
_cell.length_a   1.000
_cell.length_b   1.000
_cell.length_c   1.000
_cell.angle_alpha   90.00
_cell.angle_beta   90.00
_cell.angle_gamma   90.00
#
_symmetry.space_group_name_H-M   'P 1'
#
loop_
_entity.id
_entity.type
_entity.pdbx_description
1 polymer ?
#
loop_
_entity_poly.entity_id
_entity_poly.type
_entity_poly.pdbx_seq_one_letter_code
_entity_poly.pdbx_strand_id
1 'polypeptide(L)'
;MDIKNKIEATLHSLDGMQRATASPYLFTRLQAHLQTREPENFWMMTGRLLNRPVVAIGAMLILILLNFAIVVKSDVSDTDLKSIATATNYGNDLLSTNILSNYDLESTQP
;
A
#
# COMPACT_ATOMS: atom_id res chain seq x y z
N MET A 1 -21.15 59.24 26.75
CA MET A 1 -21.53 58.58 28.02
C MET A 1 -22.18 57.21 27.71
N ASP A 2 -21.57 56.40 26.84
CA ASP A 2 -22.28 55.32 26.12
C ASP A 2 -21.63 53.93 26.33
N ILE A 3 -20.30 53.91 26.47
CA ILE A 3 -19.50 52.68 26.62
C ILE A 3 -19.83 51.92 27.91
N LYS A 4 -20.08 52.61 29.02
CA LYS A 4 -20.42 51.97 30.30
C LYS A 4 -21.72 51.17 30.21
N ASN A 5 -22.73 51.72 29.54
CA ASN A 5 -24.00 51.03 29.34
C ASN A 5 -23.87 49.81 28.42
N LYS A 6 -23.01 49.87 27.41
CA LYS A 6 -22.72 48.72 26.54
C LYS A 6 -21.99 47.60 27.27
N ILE A 7 -21.07 47.96 28.17
CA ILE A 7 -20.36 47.00 29.02
C ILE A 7 -21.35 46.31 29.98
N GLU A 8 -22.20 47.08 30.65
CA GLU A 8 -23.25 46.56 31.55
C GLU A 8 -24.23 45.63 30.81
N ALA A 9 -24.68 46.03 29.61
CA ALA A 9 -25.57 45.23 28.78
C ALA A 9 -24.91 43.93 28.28
N THR A 10 -23.60 43.97 27.99
CA THR A 10 -22.84 42.77 27.62
C THR A 10 -22.73 41.83 28.81
N LEU A 11 -22.36 42.34 29.99
CA LEU A 11 -22.31 41.55 31.23
C LEU A 11 -23.66 40.91 31.56
N HIS A 12 -24.75 41.67 31.43
CA HIS A 12 -26.10 41.17 31.66
C HIS A 12 -26.54 40.12 30.63
N SER A 13 -25.98 40.13 29.41
CA SER A 13 -26.26 39.10 28.39
C SER A 13 -25.50 37.78 28.62
N LEU A 14 -24.44 37.80 29.43
CA LEU A 14 -23.72 36.60 29.84
C LEU A 14 -24.32 35.97 31.12
N ASP A 15 -25.19 36.70 31.83
CA ASP A 15 -25.83 36.21 33.05
C ASP A 15 -26.89 35.16 32.69
N GLY A 16 -26.70 33.93 33.15
CA GLY A 16 -27.51 32.77 32.75
C GLY A 16 -26.86 31.85 31.70
N MET A 17 -25.63 32.15 31.25
CA MET A 17 -24.87 31.23 30.39
C MET A 17 -24.38 30.03 31.21
N GLN A 18 -25.20 28.99 31.29
CA GLN A 18 -24.80 27.72 31.89
C GLN A 18 -23.83 26.99 30.95
N ARG A 19 -22.79 26.38 31.52
CA ARG A 19 -21.83 25.56 30.78
C ARG A 19 -22.60 24.50 29.98
N ALA A 20 -22.59 24.61 28.65
CA ALA A 20 -23.24 23.65 27.78
C ALA A 20 -22.63 22.27 28.01
N THR A 21 -23.37 21.38 28.68
CA THR A 21 -22.93 20.00 28.84
C THR A 21 -23.11 19.31 27.49
N ALA A 22 -22.09 18.60 27.01
CA ALA A 22 -22.23 17.78 25.81
C ALA A 22 -23.49 16.91 25.93
N SER A 23 -24.33 16.89 24.90
CA SER A 23 -25.54 16.06 24.92
C SER A 23 -25.15 14.60 25.19
N PRO A 24 -25.89 13.88 26.05
CA PRO A 24 -25.52 12.55 26.56
C PRO A 24 -25.35 11.48 25.46
N TYR A 25 -25.79 11.77 24.23
CA TYR A 25 -25.67 10.88 23.07
C TYR A 25 -24.79 11.43 21.94
N LEU A 26 -24.10 12.56 22.14
CA LEU A 26 -23.18 13.10 21.13
C LEU A 26 -22.08 12.11 20.79
N PHE A 27 -21.52 11.45 21.79
CA PHE A 27 -20.47 10.45 21.60
C PHE A 27 -20.95 9.30 20.72
N THR A 28 -22.11 8.71 21.04
CA THR A 28 -22.72 7.63 20.27
C THR A 28 -23.03 8.06 18.84
N ARG A 29 -23.56 9.27 18.64
CA ARG A 29 -23.90 9.78 17.31
C ARG A 29 -22.65 10.05 16.46
N LEU A 30 -21.59 10.58 17.08
CA LEU A 30 -20.28 10.76 16.44
C LEU A 30 -19.67 9.42 16.06
N GLN A 31 -19.65 8.45 16.97
CA GLN A 31 -19.09 7.13 16.74
C GLN A 31 -19.83 6.39 15.62
N ALA A 32 -21.17 6.42 15.62
CA ALA A 32 -21.97 5.85 14.55
C ALA A 32 -21.63 6.47 13.20
N HIS A 33 -21.45 7.80 13.14
CA HIS A 33 -21.12 8.53 11.90
C HIS A 33 -19.70 8.26 11.41
N LEU A 34 -18.75 7.98 12.31
CA LEU A 34 -17.39 7.59 11.95
C LEU A 34 -17.36 6.14 11.42
N GLN A 35 -18.09 5.23 12.06
CA GLN A 35 -18.21 3.83 11.61
C GLN A 35 -18.95 3.70 10.27
N THR A 36 -19.91 4.56 9.98
CA THR A 36 -20.59 4.56 8.65
C THR A 36 -19.73 5.15 7.53
N ARG A 37 -18.69 5.93 7.87
CA ARG A 37 -17.81 6.60 6.91
C ARG A 37 -16.53 5.84 6.62
N GLU A 38 -16.17 4.83 7.41
CA GLU A 38 -15.18 3.88 6.96
C GLU A 38 -15.80 3.06 5.83
N PRO A 39 -15.25 3.09 4.60
CA PRO A 39 -15.67 2.20 3.53
C PRO A 39 -15.18 0.78 3.87
N GLU A 40 -15.74 0.21 4.94
CA GLU A 40 -15.74 -1.23 5.12
C GLU A 40 -16.53 -1.79 3.95
N ASN A 41 -15.85 -2.48 3.04
CA ASN A 41 -16.30 -3.84 2.73
C ASN A 41 -15.38 -4.54 1.74
N PHE A 42 -14.82 -3.86 0.75
CA PHE A 42 -14.08 -4.57 -0.30
C PHE A 42 -12.59 -4.71 -0.01
N TRP A 43 -11.89 -3.62 0.31
CA TRP A 43 -10.45 -3.65 0.60
C TRP A 43 -10.11 -4.33 1.93
N MET A 44 -10.95 -4.15 2.94
CA MET A 44 -10.76 -4.79 4.24
C MET A 44 -11.04 -6.30 4.18
N MET A 45 -12.02 -6.72 3.35
CA MET A 45 -12.31 -8.14 3.15
C MET A 45 -11.25 -8.82 2.29
N THR A 46 -10.72 -8.17 1.24
CA THR A 46 -9.57 -8.71 0.49
C THR A 46 -8.31 -8.76 1.34
N GLY A 47 -8.05 -7.75 2.19
CA GLY A 47 -6.92 -7.77 3.13
C GLY A 47 -7.03 -8.86 4.20
N ARG A 48 -8.24 -9.09 4.75
CA ARG A 48 -8.49 -10.18 5.72
C ARG A 48 -8.42 -11.56 5.07
N LEU A 49 -8.82 -11.68 3.80
CA LEU A 49 -8.66 -12.90 3.02
C LEU A 49 -7.19 -13.18 2.72
N LEU A 50 -6.38 -12.17 2.38
CA LEU A 50 -4.94 -12.32 2.12
C LEU A 50 -4.17 -12.84 3.33
N ASN A 51 -4.59 -12.47 4.55
CA ASN A 51 -4.00 -12.95 5.80
C ASN A 51 -4.32 -14.42 6.14
N ARG A 52 -5.15 -15.11 5.33
CA ARG A 52 -5.38 -16.55 5.53
C ARG A 52 -4.45 -17.36 4.63
N PRO A 53 -3.63 -18.29 5.19
CA PRO A 53 -2.64 -19.06 4.43
C PRO A 53 -3.28 -19.88 3.30
N VAL A 54 -4.54 -20.30 3.48
CA VAL A 54 -5.32 -21.02 2.47
C VAL A 54 -5.58 -20.18 1.21
N VAL A 55 -5.80 -18.87 1.37
CA VAL A 55 -6.06 -17.97 0.23
C VAL A 55 -4.78 -17.70 -0.55
N ALA A 56 -3.63 -17.58 0.13
CA ALA A 56 -2.33 -17.46 -0.52
C ALA A 56 -2.02 -18.70 -1.39
N ILE A 57 -2.30 -19.91 -0.88
CA ILE A 57 -2.14 -21.16 -1.63
C ILE A 57 -3.11 -21.23 -2.82
N GLY A 58 -4.37 -20.81 -2.65
CA GLY A 58 -5.33 -20.73 -3.74
C GLY A 58 -4.90 -19.76 -4.85
N ALA A 59 -4.43 -18.57 -4.47
CA ALA A 59 -3.90 -17.58 -5.41
C ALA A 59 -2.65 -18.10 -6.13
N MET A 60 -1.74 -18.77 -5.42
CA MET A 60 -0.56 -19.43 -6.00
C MET A 60 -0.98 -20.49 -7.03
N LEU A 61 -1.96 -21.34 -6.71
CA LEU A 61 -2.48 -22.35 -7.63
C LEU A 61 -3.12 -21.74 -8.87
N ILE A 62 -3.86 -20.64 -8.73
CA ILE A 62 -4.46 -19.91 -9.85
C ILE A 62 -3.36 -19.35 -10.76
N LEU A 63 -2.31 -18.75 -10.19
CA LEU A 63 -1.18 -18.24 -10.97
C LEU A 63 -0.46 -19.36 -11.73
N ILE A 64 -0.27 -20.52 -11.09
CA ILE A 64 0.33 -21.69 -11.73
C ILE A 64 -0.55 -22.18 -12.88
N LEU A 65 -1.85 -22.35 -12.65
CA LEU A 65 -2.80 -22.78 -13.68
C LEU A 65 -2.88 -21.81 -14.85
N LEU A 66 -2.84 -20.51 -14.58
CA LEU A 66 -2.86 -19.48 -15.61
C LEU A 66 -1.60 -19.56 -16.48
N ASN A 67 -0.43 -19.64 -15.86
CA ASN A 67 0.83 -19.82 -16.58
C ASN A 67 0.85 -21.13 -17.37
N PHE A 68 0.38 -22.23 -16.76
CA PHE A 68 0.28 -23.53 -17.41
C PHE A 68 -0.67 -23.49 -18.63
N ALA A 69 -1.82 -22.84 -18.50
CA ALA A 69 -2.77 -22.68 -19.59
C ALA A 69 -2.21 -21.82 -20.73
N ILE A 70 -1.41 -20.80 -20.42
CA ILE A 70 -0.69 -20.01 -21.43
C ILE A 70 0.30 -20.92 -22.16
N VAL A 71 1.16 -21.65 -21.44
CA VAL A 71 2.17 -22.54 -22.02
C VAL A 71 1.56 -23.60 -22.93
N VAL A 72 0.45 -24.22 -22.51
CA VAL A 72 -0.24 -25.26 -23.29
C VAL A 72 -0.88 -24.70 -24.57
N LYS A 73 -1.28 -23.42 -24.57
CA LYS A 73 -1.93 -22.79 -25.74
C LYS A 73 -0.96 -22.00 -26.62
N SER A 74 0.23 -21.68 -26.12
CA SER A 74 1.27 -21.05 -26.91
C SER A 74 2.06 -22.13 -27.65
N ASP A 75 1.93 -22.17 -28.97
CA ASP A 75 2.95 -22.73 -29.85
C ASP A 75 4.18 -21.81 -29.76
N VAL A 76 4.94 -21.96 -28.66
CA VAL A 76 6.16 -21.18 -28.44
C VAL A 76 7.14 -21.59 -29.52
N SER A 77 7.33 -20.73 -30.51
CA SER A 77 8.45 -20.87 -31.43
C SER A 77 9.72 -20.73 -30.60
N ASP A 78 10.57 -21.77 -30.59
CA ASP A 78 11.82 -21.88 -29.82
C ASP A 78 12.73 -20.63 -29.87
N THR A 79 12.49 -19.75 -30.84
CA THR A 79 13.14 -18.45 -31.04
C THR A 79 12.99 -17.51 -29.83
N ASP A 80 11.84 -17.46 -29.16
CA ASP A 80 11.61 -16.51 -28.06
C ASP A 80 12.23 -16.95 -26.73
N LEU A 81 12.41 -18.26 -26.52
CA LEU A 81 13.10 -18.80 -25.34
C LEU A 81 14.63 -18.68 -25.47
N LYS A 82 15.14 -18.81 -26.70
CA LYS A 82 16.58 -18.68 -26.99
C LYS A 82 17.07 -17.24 -26.85
N SER A 83 16.25 -16.23 -27.14
CA SER A 83 16.65 -14.82 -27.01
C SER A 83 16.87 -14.40 -25.54
N ILE A 84 16.04 -14.92 -24.62
CA ILE A 84 16.17 -14.67 -23.18
C ILE A 84 17.40 -15.38 -22.60
N ALA A 85 17.59 -16.67 -22.93
CA ALA A 85 18.77 -17.42 -22.49
C ALA A 85 20.07 -16.81 -23.05
N THR A 86 20.05 -16.33 -24.29
CA THR A 86 21.20 -15.69 -24.93
C THR A 86 21.53 -14.35 -24.26
N ALA A 87 20.53 -13.53 -23.91
CA ALA A 87 20.76 -12.28 -23.18
C ALA A 87 21.37 -12.50 -21.79
N THR A 88 20.95 -13.55 -21.07
CA THR A 88 21.56 -13.90 -19.76
C THR A 88 22.99 -14.43 -19.91
N ASN A 89 23.30 -15.15 -21.00
CA ASN A 89 24.62 -15.71 -21.29
C ASN A 89 25.64 -14.68 -21.84
N TYR A 90 25.18 -13.54 -22.34
CA TYR A 90 26.08 -12.43 -22.66
C TYR A 90 26.35 -11.56 -21.43
N GLY A 91 25.35 -11.35 -20.56
CA GLY A 91 25.51 -10.52 -19.36
C GLY A 91 26.46 -11.11 -18.31
N ASN A 92 26.43 -12.43 -18.11
CA ASN A 92 27.32 -13.14 -17.19
C ASN A 92 28.76 -13.31 -17.73
N ASP A 93 28.94 -13.43 -19.05
CA ASP A 93 30.27 -13.48 -19.69
C ASP A 93 30.98 -12.12 -19.60
N LEU A 94 30.25 -11.01 -19.84
CA LEU A 94 30.77 -9.65 -19.64
C LEU A 94 31.15 -9.36 -18.18
N LEU A 95 30.37 -9.87 -17.22
CA LEU A 95 30.68 -9.73 -15.80
C LEU A 95 31.91 -10.57 -15.40
N SER A 96 32.02 -11.80 -15.91
CA SER A 96 33.13 -12.71 -15.61
C SER A 96 34.46 -12.22 -16.21
N THR A 97 34.43 -11.74 -17.44
CA THR A 97 35.60 -11.17 -18.13
C THR A 97 36.10 -9.89 -17.46
N ASN A 98 35.19 -9.00 -17.01
CA ASN A 98 35.57 -7.78 -16.30
C ASN A 98 36.21 -8.05 -14.93
N ILE A 99 35.67 -9.01 -14.17
CA ILE A 99 36.26 -9.40 -12.87
C ILE A 99 37.65 -10.00 -13.06
N LEU A 100 37.85 -10.87 -14.05
CA LEU A 100 39.14 -11.49 -14.34
C LEU A 100 40.18 -10.45 -14.80
N SER A 101 39.79 -9.49 -15.66
CA SER A 101 40.70 -8.43 -16.10
C SER A 101 41.10 -7.48 -14.96
N ASN A 102 40.19 -7.22 -14.02
CA ASN A 102 40.50 -6.37 -12.87
C ASN A 102 41.47 -7.05 -11.89
N TYR A 103 41.39 -8.37 -11.74
CA TYR A 103 42.29 -9.16 -10.89
C TYR A 103 43.74 -9.20 -11.42
N ASP A 104 43.90 -9.23 -12.74
CA ASP A 104 45.23 -9.21 -13.36
C ASP A 104 45.86 -7.80 -13.33
N LEU A 105 45.05 -6.75 -13.38
CA LEU A 105 45.49 -5.34 -13.29
C LEU A 105 45.97 -4.93 -11.89
N GLU A 106 45.42 -5.54 -10.83
CA GLU A 106 45.84 -5.28 -9.45
C GLU A 106 47.04 -6.12 -9.01
N SER A 107 47.28 -7.28 -9.65
CA SER A 107 48.41 -8.15 -9.34
C SER A 107 49.71 -7.79 -10.08
N THR A 108 49.64 -6.95 -11.11
CA THR A 108 50.79 -6.57 -11.95
C THR A 108 51.39 -5.20 -11.63
N GLN A 109 50.86 -4.51 -10.61
CA GLN A 109 51.43 -3.28 -10.05
C GLN A 109 52.23 -3.65 -8.78
N PRO A 110 53.52 -3.27 -8.66
CA PRO A 110 54.31 -3.54 -7.45
C PRO A 110 53.83 -2.74 -6.22
#